data_AF-A0ABD0RM05-F1
#
_entry.id   AF-A0ABD0RM05-F1
#
_cell.length_a   1.000
_cell.length_b   1.000
_cell.length_c   1.000
_cell.angle_alpha   90.00
_cell.angle_beta   90.00
_cell.angle_gamma   90.00
#
_symmetry.space_group_name_H-M   'P 1'
#
loop_
_entity.id
_entity.type
_entity.pdbx_description
1 polymer ?
#
loop_
_entity_poly.entity_id
_entity_poly.type
_entity_poly.pdbx_seq_one_letter_code
_entity_poly.pdbx_strand_id
1 'polypeptide(L)' 'LNLTLIDLPGITKVPVGDQPADIEHQIRDMIMQFICRESCLILAVTPANTDLANSDALKLAKDVDPQ' A
#
# COMPACT_ATOMS: atom_id res chain seq x y z
N LEU A 1 -11.50 -16.12 -17.93
CA LEU A 1 -11.31 -15.39 -16.66
C LEU A 1 -10.53 -14.13 -17.01
N ASN A 2 -11.05 -12.93 -16.72
CA ASN A 2 -10.37 -11.67 -17.00
C ASN A 2 -9.82 -11.11 -15.70
N LEU A 3 -8.55 -10.72 -15.70
CA LEU A 3 -7.86 -10.20 -14.51
C LEU A 3 -7.40 -8.77 -14.79
N THR A 4 -7.49 -7.90 -13.79
CA THR A 4 -6.97 -6.53 -13.84
C THR A 4 -5.85 -6.42 -12.83
N LEU A 5 -4.67 -6.01 -13.28
CA LEU A 5 -3.54 -5.70 -12.40
C LEU A 5 -3.47 -4.19 -12.24
N ILE A 6 -3.24 -3.75 -11.01
CA ILE A 6 -3.11 -2.35 -10.64
C ILE A 6 -1.77 -2.21 -9.92
N ASP A 7 -0.91 -1.35 -10.42
CA ASP A 7 0.33 -0.97 -9.74
C ASP A 7 0.08 0.32 -8.94
N LEU A 8 0.49 0.32 -7.67
CA LEU A 8 0.22 1.39 -6.73
C LEU A 8 1.55 1.98 -6.24
N PRO A 9 1.61 3.30 -6.00
CA PRO A 9 2.83 3.93 -5.49
C PRO A 9 3.23 3.34 -4.14
N GLY A 10 4.54 3.16 -3.94
CA GLY A 10 5.09 2.76 -2.65
C GLY A 10 4.87 3.84 -1.58
N ILE A 11 4.58 3.42 -0.36
CA ILE A 11 4.39 4.35 0.77
C ILE A 11 5.73 5.02 1.08
N THR A 12 5.73 6.35 1.08
CA THR A 12 6.84 7.18 1.57
C THR A 12 6.42 7.96 2.80
N LYS A 13 7.26 7.95 3.84
CA LYS A 13 7.05 8.70 5.10
C LYS A 13 7.70 10.09 5.06
N VAL A 14 8.58 10.33 4.08
CA VAL A 14 9.32 11.58 3.97
C VAL A 14 9.12 12.11 2.55
N PRO A 15 8.56 13.32 2.39
CA PRO A 15 8.45 13.94 1.08
C PRO A 15 9.84 14.21 0.52
N VAL A 16 10.02 13.97 -0.78
CA VAL A 16 11.27 14.25 -1.50
C VAL A 16 11.03 15.22 -2.65
N GLY A 17 11.96 16.15 -2.86
CA GLY A 17 11.85 17.17 -3.91
C GLY A 17 10.61 18.05 -3.73
N ASP A 18 9.77 18.13 -4.77
CA ASP A 18 8.56 18.95 -4.81
C ASP A 18 7.30 18.23 -4.31
N GLN A 19 7.45 17.10 -3.61
CA GLN A 19 6.31 16.38 -3.04
C GLN A 19 5.65 17.20 -1.94
N PRO A 20 4.31 17.19 -1.86
CA PRO A 20 3.59 17.91 -0.83
C PRO A 20 3.81 17.25 0.54
N ALA A 21 3.65 18.03 1.62
CA ALA A 21 3.94 17.56 2.97
C ALA A 21 3.02 16.41 3.43
N ASP A 22 1.87 16.24 2.78
CA ASP A 22 0.85 15.23 3.04
C ASP A 22 0.90 14.04 2.06
N ILE A 23 2.00 13.87 1.31
CA ILE A 23 2.16 12.82 0.30
C ILE A 23 1.88 11.41 0.85
N GLU A 24 2.26 11.13 2.09
CA GLU A 24 1.98 9.84 2.77
C GLU A 24 0.47 9.57 2.82
N HIS A 25 -0.31 10.59 3.20
CA HIS A 25 -1.77 10.49 3.30
C HIS A 25 -2.41 10.31 1.93
N GLN A 26 -1.97 11.09 0.94
CA GLN A 26 -2.50 10.99 -0.43
C GLN A 26 -2.25 9.60 -1.04
N ILE A 27 -1.05 9.05 -0.85
CA ILE A 27 -0.72 7.69 -1.31
C ILE A 27 -1.57 6.66 -0.58
N ARG A 28 -1.72 6.78 0.74
CA ARG A 28 -2.56 5.86 1.52
C ARG A 28 -4.01 5.88 1.05
N ASP A 29 -4.60 7.06 0.88
CA ASP A 29 -5.98 7.20 0.40
C ASP A 29 -6.16 6.63 -1.00
N MET A 30 -5.18 6.82 -1.89
CA MET A 30 -5.18 6.21 -3.22
C MET A 30 -5.15 4.68 -3.14
N ILE A 31 -4.28 4.10 -2.32
CA ILE A 31 -4.19 2.64 -2.14
C ILE A 31 -5.52 2.08 -1.62
N MET A 32 -6.11 2.72 -0.60
CA MET A 32 -7.36 2.28 0.03
C MET A 32 -8.53 2.21 -0.97
N GLN A 33 -8.59 3.12 -1.94
CA GLN A 33 -9.63 3.07 -3.00
C GLN A 33 -9.62 1.76 -3.81
N PHE A 34 -8.46 1.10 -3.92
CA PHE A 34 -8.33 -0.15 -4.68
C PHE A 34 -8.39 -1.39 -3.79
N ILE A 35 -7.72 -1.37 -2.63
CA ILE A 35 -7.58 -2.56 -1.78
C ILE A 35 -8.81 -2.84 -0.91
N CYS A 36 -9.70 -1.86 -0.68
CA CYS A 36 -10.95 -2.07 0.07
C CYS A 36 -12.03 -2.89 -0.68
N ARG A 37 -11.75 -3.32 -1.92
CA ARG A 37 -12.71 -4.09 -2.72
C ARG A 37 -12.59 -5.57 -2.35
N GLU A 38 -13.70 -6.23 -2.00
CA GLU A 38 -13.70 -7.64 -1.56
C GLU A 38 -13.08 -8.62 -2.58
N SER A 39 -13.13 -8.31 -3.88
CA SER A 39 -12.55 -9.14 -4.95
C SER A 39 -11.08 -8.80 -5.24
N CYS A 40 -10.44 -7.93 -4.45
CA CYS A 40 -9.05 -7.53 -4.65
C CYS A 40 -8.12 -8.55 -3.99
N LEU A 41 -7.14 -9.04 -4.76
CA LEU A 41 -6.04 -9.81 -4.20
C LEU A 41 -4.89 -8.87 -3.84
N ILE A 42 -4.55 -8.78 -2.56
CA ILE A 42 -3.48 -7.91 -2.07
C ILE A 42 -2.14 -8.68 -2.11
N LEU A 43 -1.17 -8.14 -2.85
CA LEU A 43 0.20 -8.65 -2.86
C LEU A 43 1.09 -7.76 -1.99
N ALA A 44 1.19 -8.07 -0.70
CA ALA A 44 1.99 -7.29 0.25
C ALA A 44 3.50 -7.54 0.09
N VAL A 45 4.13 -6.83 -0.86
CA VAL A 45 5.56 -6.95 -1.15
C VAL A 45 6.40 -6.26 -0.07
N THR A 46 7.29 -7.01 0.57
CA THR A 46 8.23 -6.50 1.58
C THR A 46 9.66 -6.86 1.20
N PRO A 47 10.61 -5.92 1.21
CA PRO A 47 12.03 -6.23 1.03
C PRO A 47 12.57 -7.20 2.09
N ALA A 48 13.43 -8.13 1.67
CA ALA A 48 13.99 -9.14 2.57
C ALA A 48 14.97 -8.57 3.61
N ASN A 49 15.48 -7.36 3.41
CA ASN A 49 16.38 -6.66 4.32
C ASN A 49 15.64 -5.84 5.40
N THR A 50 14.30 -5.78 5.35
CA THR A 50 13.47 -5.08 6.33
C THR A 50 12.67 -6.06 7.17
N ASP A 51 12.51 -5.78 8.46
CA ASP A 51 11.69 -6.60 9.34
C ASP A 51 10.22 -6.58 8.89
N LEU A 52 9.59 -7.77 8.82
CA LEU A 52 8.17 -7.89 8.45
C LEU A 52 7.24 -7.10 9.39
N ALA A 53 7.60 -6.99 10.68
CA ALA A 53 6.84 -6.21 11.65
C ALA A 53 6.81 -4.70 11.32
N ASN A 54 7.81 -4.23 10.56
CA ASN A 54 7.92 -2.85 10.12
C ASN A 54 7.39 -2.63 8.69
N SER A 55 6.88 -3.67 8.03
CA SER A 55 6.31 -3.57 6.69
C SER A 55 5.02 -2.76 6.68
N ASP A 56 5.04 -1.62 6.00
CA ASP A 56 3.85 -0.79 5.83
C ASP A 56 2.82 -1.47 4.89
N ALA A 57 3.29 -2.27 3.93
CA ALA A 57 2.43 -3.06 3.03
C ALA A 57 1.60 -4.10 3.81
N LEU A 58 2.23 -4.83 4.74
CA LEU A 58 1.52 -5.80 5.58
C LEU A 58 0.58 -5.13 6.58
N LYS A 59 0.94 -3.95 7.10
CA LYS A 59 0.06 -3.18 7.99
C LYS A 59 -1.22 -2.75 7.27
N LEU A 60 -1.09 -2.14 6.07
CA LEU A 60 -2.26 -1.74 5.29
C LEU A 60 -3.12 -2.93 4.86
N ALA A 61 -2.48 -4.04 4.46
CA ALA A 61 -3.21 -5.25 4.12
C ALA A 61 -4.08 -5.73 5.30
N LYS A 62 -3.52 -5.78 6.51
CA LYS A 62 -4.26 -6.18 7.73
C LYS A 62 -5.39 -5.22 8.13
N ASP A 63 -5.29 -3.94 7.79
CA ASP A 63 -6.35 -2.97 8.06
C ASP A 63 -7.63 -3.27 7.26
N VAL A 64 -7.50 -3.87 6.07
CA VAL A 64 -8.63 -4.18 5.16
C VAL A 64 -8.94 -5.67 5.05
N ASP A 65 -7.95 -6.53 5.33
CA ASP A 65 -8.02 -7.99 5.30
C ASP A 65 -7.36 -8.58 6.57
N PRO A 66 -8.09 -8.61 7.70
CA PRO A 66 -7.55 -9.05 8.98
C PRO A 66 -7.44 -10.58 9.14
N GLN A 67 -7.96 -11.35 8.17
CA GLN A 67 -7.97 -12.83 8.20
C GLN A 67 -6.70 -13.40 7.57
#